data_AF-A0A2W6Z8W4-F1
#
_entry.id   AF-A0A2W6Z8W4-F1
#
_cell.length_a   1.000
_cell.length_b   1.000
_cell.length_c   1.000
_cell.angle_alpha   90.00
_cell.angle_beta   90.00
_cell.angle_gamma   90.00
#
_symmetry.space_group_name_H-M   'P 1'
#
loop_
_entity.id
_entity.type
_entity.pdbx_description
1 polymer ?
#
loop_
_entity_poly.entity_id
_entity_poly.type
_entity_poly.pdbx_seq_one_letter_code
_entity_poly.pdbx_strand_id
1 'polypeptide(L)'
;MLLLGVPLLAAPASAHHLMELFQIEASPLGGFLSGLGHPLLGPDHLLFLLCLGLVGLQQPGRWLIGLLAVGLGASGVGLLLPTLPGAELLVALSLVALGLVVIGRWPRWVLLPAIALHGYVLSDAVIGWEAGAIGFYLLGLLISQATLLLAAVALIRPWAGRLSPTNLKLVAGMLIGIGATFAWTGLVP
;
A
#
# COMPACT_ATOMS: atom_id res chain seq x y z
N MET A 1 34.32 7.32 -1.86
CA MET A 1 32.98 7.09 -1.30
C MET A 1 32.10 6.55 -2.43
N LEU A 2 32.00 5.23 -2.54
CA LEU A 2 31.16 4.56 -3.53
C LEU A 2 29.70 4.75 -3.11
N LEU A 3 28.99 5.64 -3.80
CA LEU A 3 27.54 5.71 -3.76
C LEU A 3 27.02 4.45 -4.44
N LEU A 4 26.58 3.47 -3.65
CA LEU A 4 25.75 2.37 -4.12
C LEU A 4 24.41 2.97 -4.54
N GLY A 5 24.33 3.38 -5.81
CA GLY A 5 23.07 3.63 -6.49
C GLY A 5 22.35 2.29 -6.60
N VAL A 6 21.41 2.02 -5.70
CA VAL A 6 20.39 1.02 -5.98
C VAL A 6 19.50 1.64 -7.06
N PRO A 7 19.36 1.03 -8.25
CA PRO A 7 18.39 1.49 -9.21
C PRO A 7 17.02 1.18 -8.63
N LEU A 8 16.39 2.16 -7.98
CA LEU A 8 14.98 2.11 -7.64
C LEU A 8 14.18 2.43 -8.92
N LEU A 9 14.38 1.63 -9.97
CA LEU A 9 13.67 1.71 -11.25
C LEU A 9 12.49 0.73 -11.26
N ALA A 10 11.86 0.49 -10.11
CA ALA A 10 10.52 -0.04 -10.09
C ALA A 10 9.57 1.15 -10.27
N ALA A 11 9.03 1.32 -11.47
CA ALA A 11 7.96 2.26 -11.75
C ALA A 11 6.78 2.02 -10.77
N PRO A 12 6.05 3.07 -10.38
CA PRO A 12 4.87 2.89 -9.53
C PRO A 12 3.87 1.98 -10.27
N ALA A 13 3.16 1.13 -9.52
CA ALA A 13 2.24 0.09 -10.03
C ALA A 13 2.83 -1.10 -10.83
N SER A 14 4.08 -1.51 -10.59
CA SER A 14 4.63 -2.76 -11.15
C SER A 14 3.96 -4.06 -10.67
N ALA A 15 3.12 -4.01 -9.63
CA ALA A 15 2.63 -5.22 -8.94
C ALA A 15 1.74 -6.11 -9.84
N HIS A 16 0.83 -5.50 -10.61
CA HIS A 16 -0.01 -6.24 -11.54
C HIS A 16 0.81 -6.78 -12.73
N HIS A 17 1.78 -6.00 -13.25
CA HIS A 17 2.73 -6.47 -14.26
C HIS A 17 3.63 -7.62 -13.79
N LEU A 18 4.01 -7.64 -12.51
CA LEU A 18 4.79 -8.74 -11.92
C LEU A 18 3.97 -10.02 -11.87
N MET A 19 2.67 -9.94 -11.58
CA MET A 19 1.81 -11.11 -11.63
C MET A 19 1.60 -11.65 -13.05
N GLU A 20 1.44 -10.75 -14.03
CA GLU A 20 1.43 -11.12 -15.45
C GLU A 20 2.75 -11.79 -15.87
N LEU A 21 3.89 -11.26 -15.40
CA LEU A 21 5.22 -11.84 -15.63
C LEU A 21 5.33 -13.28 -15.10
N PHE A 22 4.70 -13.57 -13.95
CA PHE A 22 4.68 -14.92 -13.36
C PHE A 22 3.58 -15.82 -13.93
N GLN A 23 2.77 -15.36 -14.89
CA GLN A 23 1.71 -16.12 -15.55
C GLN A 23 0.80 -16.88 -14.57
N ILE A 24 0.37 -16.22 -13.49
CA ILE A 24 -0.50 -16.84 -12.49
C ILE A 24 -1.86 -17.16 -13.13
N GLU A 25 -2.24 -18.44 -13.12
CA GLU A 25 -3.52 -18.89 -13.63
C GLU A 25 -4.70 -18.46 -12.74
N ALA A 26 -5.83 -18.14 -13.38
CA ALA A 26 -7.09 -17.81 -12.70
C ALA A 26 -7.73 -19.07 -12.07
N SER A 27 -7.19 -19.50 -10.93
CA SER A 27 -7.66 -20.62 -10.13
C SER A 27 -7.78 -20.22 -8.65
N PRO A 28 -8.46 -21.00 -7.79
CA PRO A 28 -8.46 -20.76 -6.35
C PRO A 28 -7.05 -20.63 -5.74
N LEU A 29 -6.12 -21.49 -6.15
CA LEU A 29 -4.74 -21.43 -5.68
C LEU A 29 -4.00 -20.20 -6.24
N GLY A 30 -4.16 -19.92 -7.54
CA GLY A 30 -3.57 -18.76 -8.19
C GLY A 30 -4.06 -17.44 -7.57
N GLY A 31 -5.36 -17.33 -7.33
CA GLY A 31 -5.98 -16.23 -6.58
C GLY A 31 -5.37 -16.06 -5.21
N PHE A 32 -5.32 -17.12 -4.40
CA PHE A 32 -4.76 -17.04 -3.05
C PHE A 32 -3.29 -16.57 -3.04
N LEU A 33 -2.44 -17.17 -3.88
CA LEU A 33 -1.03 -16.81 -3.97
C LEU A 33 -0.84 -15.38 -4.50
N SER A 34 -1.64 -14.99 -5.49
CA SER A 34 -1.69 -13.62 -5.98
C SER A 34 -2.08 -12.64 -4.86
N GLY A 35 -3.13 -12.90 -4.10
CA GLY A 35 -3.56 -12.04 -2.99
C GLY A 35 -2.51 -11.92 -1.89
N LEU A 36 -1.74 -12.98 -1.63
CA LEU A 36 -0.61 -12.93 -0.71
C LEU A 36 0.53 -12.06 -1.22
N GLY A 37 0.86 -12.20 -2.51
CA GLY A 37 1.99 -11.52 -3.14
C GLY A 37 1.72 -10.06 -3.48
N HIS A 38 0.51 -9.71 -3.89
CA HIS A 38 0.21 -8.41 -4.52
C HIS A 38 0.64 -7.21 -3.64
N PRO A 39 0.34 -7.14 -2.33
CA PRO A 39 0.78 -6.02 -1.48
C PRO A 39 2.31 -5.89 -1.32
N LEU A 40 3.09 -6.91 -1.69
CA LEU A 40 4.55 -6.93 -1.54
C LEU A 40 5.28 -6.38 -2.77
N LEU A 41 4.60 -6.29 -3.91
CA LEU A 41 5.25 -6.04 -5.21
C LEU A 41 5.32 -4.55 -5.59
N GLY A 42 4.43 -3.71 -5.03
CA GLY A 42 4.44 -2.26 -5.23
C GLY A 42 5.30 -1.55 -4.18
N PRO A 43 6.42 -0.87 -4.54
CA PRO A 43 7.31 -0.25 -3.56
C PRO A 43 6.64 0.91 -2.80
N ASP A 44 5.72 1.63 -3.44
CA ASP A 44 4.91 2.71 -2.88
C ASP A 44 3.87 2.19 -1.88
N HIS A 45 3.11 1.15 -2.24
CA HIS A 45 2.15 0.50 -1.36
C HIS A 45 2.83 -0.14 -0.14
N LEU A 46 3.92 -0.87 -0.36
CA LEU A 46 4.67 -1.50 0.72
C LEU A 46 5.24 -0.44 1.68
N LEU A 47 5.86 0.62 1.15
CA LEU A 47 6.37 1.72 1.97
C LEU A 47 5.23 2.41 2.75
N PHE A 48 4.08 2.61 2.11
CA PHE A 48 2.90 3.17 2.76
C PHE A 48 2.45 2.30 3.94
N LEU A 49 2.28 0.99 3.76
CA LEU A 49 1.84 0.08 4.83
C LEU A 49 2.87 -0.01 5.98
N LEU A 50 4.16 -0.08 5.65
CA LEU A 50 5.23 -0.12 6.67
C LEU A 50 5.27 1.17 7.50
N CYS A 51 5.20 2.33 6.84
CA CYS A 51 5.20 3.62 7.54
C CYS A 51 3.85 3.93 8.22
N LEU A 52 2.74 3.34 7.78
CA LEU A 52 1.45 3.44 8.47
C LEU A 52 1.53 2.87 9.89
N GLY A 53 2.45 1.93 10.14
CA GLY A 53 2.77 1.44 11.47
C GLY A 53 3.16 2.54 12.47
N LEU A 54 3.77 3.66 12.03
CA LEU A 54 4.07 4.83 12.88
C LEU A 54 2.80 5.44 13.46
N VAL A 55 1.76 5.55 12.63
CA VAL A 55 0.44 6.03 13.06
C VAL A 55 -0.25 4.97 13.93
N GLY A 56 -0.13 3.70 13.54
CA GLY A 56 -0.71 2.55 14.24
C GLY A 56 -0.20 2.32 15.66
N LEU A 57 1.01 2.78 16.02
CA LEU A 57 1.53 2.70 17.39
C LEU A 57 0.58 3.28 18.45
N GLN A 58 -0.16 4.33 18.08
CA GLN A 58 -1.06 5.05 18.99
C GLN A 58 -2.51 4.59 18.89
N GLN A 59 -2.79 3.54 18.12
CA GLN A 59 -4.16 3.12 17.79
C GLN A 59 -4.54 1.79 18.45
N PRO A 60 -5.82 1.62 18.82
CA PRO A 60 -6.32 0.33 19.29
C PRO A 60 -6.41 -0.68 18.13
N GLY A 61 -6.40 -1.98 18.44
CA GLY A 61 -6.52 -3.04 17.42
C GLY A 61 -7.75 -2.91 16.51
N ARG A 62 -8.87 -2.38 17.01
CA ARG A 62 -10.07 -2.11 16.17
C ARG A 62 -9.83 -1.11 15.04
N TRP A 63 -8.84 -0.21 15.16
CA TRP A 63 -8.49 0.72 14.10
C TRP A 63 -7.90 -0.04 12.91
N LEU A 64 -7.02 -1.01 13.18
CA LEU A 64 -6.47 -1.90 12.16
C LEU A 64 -7.58 -2.68 11.43
N ILE A 65 -8.52 -3.26 12.18
CA ILE A 65 -9.67 -3.97 11.61
C ILE A 65 -10.48 -3.05 10.69
N GLY A 66 -10.70 -1.80 11.11
CA GLY A 66 -11.35 -0.79 10.29
C GLY A 66 -10.63 -0.50 8.98
N LEU A 67 -9.30 -0.36 9.01
CA LEU A 67 -8.50 -0.17 7.79
C LEU A 67 -8.58 -1.36 6.84
N LEU A 68 -8.48 -2.58 7.37
CA LEU A 68 -8.63 -3.81 6.58
C LEU A 68 -10.01 -3.89 5.93
N ALA A 69 -11.06 -3.55 6.68
CA ALA A 69 -12.43 -3.52 6.15
C ALA A 69 -12.59 -2.47 5.03
N VAL A 70 -11.99 -1.29 5.19
CA VAL A 70 -12.02 -0.24 4.15
C VAL A 70 -11.25 -0.69 2.90
N GLY A 71 -10.04 -1.26 3.06
CA GLY A 71 -9.23 -1.74 1.95
C GLY A 71 -9.90 -2.88 1.17
N LEU A 72 -10.39 -3.91 1.87
CA LEU A 72 -11.11 -5.01 1.23
C LEU A 72 -12.43 -4.55 0.60
N GLY A 73 -13.19 -3.71 1.31
CA GLY A 73 -14.44 -3.15 0.79
C GLY A 73 -14.21 -2.36 -0.50
N ALA A 74 -13.18 -1.52 -0.53
CA ALA A 74 -12.81 -0.78 -1.72
C ALA A 74 -12.31 -1.68 -2.86
N SER A 75 -11.64 -2.79 -2.55
CA SER A 75 -11.30 -3.82 -3.54
C SER A 75 -12.56 -4.41 -4.18
N GLY A 76 -13.57 -4.72 -3.37
CA GLY A 76 -14.88 -5.17 -3.86
C GLY A 76 -15.58 -4.12 -4.73
N VAL A 77 -15.48 -2.84 -4.38
CA VAL A 77 -16.02 -1.73 -5.19
C VAL A 77 -15.28 -1.59 -6.53
N GLY A 78 -13.95 -1.73 -6.53
CA GLY A 78 -13.13 -1.66 -7.74
C GLY A 78 -13.46 -2.75 -8.77
N LEU A 79 -13.91 -3.93 -8.31
CA LEU A 79 -14.41 -4.99 -9.22
C LEU A 79 -15.70 -4.60 -9.97
N LEU A 80 -16.44 -3.61 -9.48
CA LEU A 80 -17.73 -3.19 -10.04
C LEU A 80 -17.65 -1.90 -10.85
N LEU A 81 -16.55 -1.15 -10.73
CA LEU A 81 -16.37 0.16 -11.32
C LEU A 81 -15.20 0.16 -12.30
N PRO A 82 -15.14 1.10 -13.25
CA PRO A 82 -14.04 1.18 -14.21
C PRO A 82 -12.69 1.43 -13.52
N THR A 83 -11.60 0.99 -14.14
CA THR A 83 -10.24 1.30 -13.67
C THR A 83 -10.04 2.82 -13.55
N LEU A 84 -9.28 3.24 -12.54
CA LEU A 84 -9.13 4.65 -12.20
C LEU A 84 -7.99 5.28 -13.02
N PRO A 85 -8.26 6.26 -13.92
CA PRO A 85 -7.20 6.94 -14.64
C PRO A 85 -6.27 7.67 -13.67
N GLY A 86 -4.95 7.52 -13.83
CA GLY A 86 -3.96 8.12 -12.95
C GLY A 86 -3.89 7.48 -11.55
N ALA A 87 -4.33 6.23 -11.40
CA ALA A 87 -4.23 5.47 -10.15
C ALA A 87 -2.81 5.53 -9.55
N GLU A 88 -1.77 5.34 -10.37
CA GLU A 88 -0.37 5.36 -9.94
C GLU A 88 0.02 6.68 -9.26
N LEU A 89 -0.39 7.82 -9.85
CA LEU A 89 -0.18 9.14 -9.30
C LEU A 89 -0.85 9.28 -7.93
N LEU A 90 -2.12 8.87 -7.82
CA LEU A 90 -2.88 8.98 -6.57
C LEU A 90 -2.31 8.07 -5.48
N VAL A 91 -1.88 6.87 -5.84
CA VAL A 91 -1.21 5.91 -4.94
C VAL A 91 0.12 6.49 -4.46
N ALA A 92 0.93 7.08 -5.33
CA ALA A 92 2.16 7.77 -4.96
C ALA A 92 1.91 8.96 -4.00
N LEU A 93 0.86 9.76 -4.25
CA LEU A 93 0.47 10.88 -3.38
C LEU A 93 0.00 10.42 -1.98
N SER A 94 -0.38 9.15 -1.81
CA SER A 94 -0.69 8.61 -0.48
C SER A 94 0.52 8.63 0.47
N LEU A 95 1.75 8.54 -0.04
CA LEU A 95 2.98 8.67 0.75
C LEU A 95 3.17 10.11 1.25
N VAL A 96 2.85 11.10 0.42
CA VAL A 96 2.84 12.52 0.81
C VAL A 96 1.83 12.75 1.93
N ALA A 97 0.60 12.24 1.76
CA ALA A 97 -0.44 12.34 2.77
C ALA A 97 -0.03 11.68 4.09
N LEU A 98 0.55 10.48 4.03
CA LEU A 98 1.05 9.77 5.21
C LEU A 98 2.17 10.56 5.91
N GLY A 99 3.13 11.10 5.17
CA GLY A 99 4.19 11.95 5.72
C GLY A 99 3.62 13.15 6.47
N LEU A 100 2.64 13.85 5.89
CA LEU A 100 1.97 14.99 6.51
C LEU A 100 1.17 14.61 7.77
N VAL A 101 0.57 13.42 7.81
CA VAL A 101 -0.07 12.89 9.02
C VAL A 101 0.96 12.56 10.10
N VAL A 102 2.09 11.95 9.75
CA VAL A 102 3.16 11.56 10.69
C VAL A 102 3.72 12.77 11.45
N ILE A 103 3.83 13.94 10.80
CA ILE A 103 4.27 15.19 11.45
C ILE A 103 3.12 16.07 11.97
N GLY A 104 1.89 15.55 12.00
CA GLY A 104 0.72 16.23 12.55
C GLY A 104 0.26 17.46 11.77
N ARG A 105 0.61 17.57 10.48
CA ARG A 105 0.14 18.66 9.61
C ARG A 105 -1.23 18.38 9.02
N TRP A 106 -1.51 17.12 8.73
CA TRP A 106 -2.81 16.67 8.25
C TRP A 106 -3.49 15.77 9.28
N PRO A 107 -4.83 15.79 9.34
CA PRO A 107 -5.56 14.92 10.24
C PRO A 107 -5.52 13.47 9.73
N ARG A 108 -5.42 12.53 10.67
CA ARG A 108 -5.30 11.09 10.36
C ARG A 108 -6.44 10.51 9.52
N TRP A 109 -7.61 11.12 9.48
CA TRP A 109 -8.75 10.60 8.71
C TRP A 109 -8.49 10.62 7.21
N VAL A 110 -7.53 11.43 6.73
CA VAL A 110 -7.06 11.43 5.33
C VAL A 110 -6.48 10.07 4.92
N LEU A 111 -6.07 9.23 5.88
CA LEU A 111 -5.58 7.88 5.59
C LEU A 111 -6.71 6.91 5.17
N LEU A 112 -7.98 7.20 5.48
CA LEU A 112 -9.11 6.37 5.07
C LEU A 112 -9.29 6.36 3.54
N PRO A 113 -9.41 7.52 2.84
CA PRO A 113 -9.48 7.53 1.39
C PRO A 113 -8.19 7.00 0.75
N ALA A 114 -7.02 7.18 1.37
CA ALA A 114 -5.79 6.59 0.87
C ALA A 114 -5.85 5.04 0.90
N ILE A 115 -6.28 4.44 2.01
CA ILE A 115 -6.46 2.98 2.12
C ILE A 115 -7.53 2.48 1.16
N ALA A 116 -8.64 3.21 1.00
CA ALA A 116 -9.68 2.88 0.04
C ALA A 116 -9.13 2.89 -1.40
N LEU A 117 -8.35 3.91 -1.76
CA LEU A 117 -7.70 3.99 -3.06
C LEU A 117 -6.79 2.78 -3.33
N HIS A 118 -5.94 2.42 -2.37
CA HIS A 118 -5.08 1.24 -2.50
C HIS A 118 -5.92 -0.03 -2.73
N GLY A 119 -6.97 -0.23 -1.94
CA GLY A 119 -7.90 -1.36 -2.12
C GLY A 119 -8.56 -1.37 -3.50
N TYR A 120 -9.07 -0.22 -3.94
CA TYR A 120 -9.69 -0.07 -5.26
C TYR A 120 -8.74 -0.50 -6.38
N VAL A 121 -7.52 0.04 -6.39
CA VAL A 121 -6.52 -0.22 -7.45
C VAL A 121 -6.04 -1.67 -7.42
N LEU A 122 -5.96 -2.30 -6.25
CA LEU A 122 -5.60 -3.72 -6.13
C LEU A 122 -6.57 -4.66 -6.87
N SER A 123 -7.83 -4.25 -7.04
CA SER A 123 -8.85 -5.06 -7.72
C SER A 123 -8.56 -5.27 -9.21
N ASP A 124 -7.81 -4.37 -9.85
CA ASP A 124 -7.52 -4.40 -11.29
C ASP A 124 -6.84 -5.71 -11.72
N ALA A 125 -6.05 -6.33 -10.84
CA ALA A 125 -5.31 -7.56 -11.16
C ALA A 125 -6.17 -8.82 -11.33
N VAL A 126 -7.44 -8.78 -10.93
CA VAL A 126 -8.34 -9.95 -11.00
C VAL A 126 -9.64 -9.65 -11.74
N ILE A 127 -9.72 -8.51 -12.45
CA ILE A 127 -10.84 -8.22 -13.33
C ILE A 127 -10.93 -9.31 -14.42
N GLY A 128 -12.13 -9.84 -14.63
CA GLY A 128 -12.38 -10.91 -15.60
C GLY A 128 -12.07 -12.32 -15.12
N TRP A 129 -11.56 -12.50 -13.90
CA TRP A 129 -11.40 -13.82 -13.30
C TRP A 129 -12.74 -14.38 -12.81
N GLU A 130 -12.82 -15.70 -12.67
CA GLU A 130 -14.00 -16.34 -12.08
C GLU A 130 -14.14 -16.00 -10.59
N ALA A 131 -15.38 -15.94 -10.09
CA ALA A 131 -15.69 -15.56 -8.71
C ALA A 131 -14.96 -16.40 -7.66
N GLY A 132 -14.70 -17.69 -7.94
CA GLY A 132 -13.92 -18.56 -7.07
C GLY A 132 -12.48 -18.07 -6.89
N ALA A 133 -11.79 -17.78 -8.00
CA ALA A 133 -10.41 -17.27 -7.96
C ALA A 133 -10.35 -15.89 -7.28
N ILE A 134 -11.31 -15.00 -7.57
CA ILE A 134 -11.42 -13.68 -6.91
C ILE A 134 -11.62 -13.84 -5.40
N GLY A 135 -12.50 -14.74 -4.96
CA GLY A 135 -12.74 -14.97 -3.53
C GLY A 135 -11.47 -15.38 -2.78
N PHE A 136 -10.67 -16.28 -3.37
CA PHE A 136 -9.38 -16.67 -2.80
C PHE A 136 -8.33 -15.56 -2.87
N TYR A 137 -8.34 -14.73 -3.92
CA TYR A 137 -7.52 -13.53 -4.00
C TYR A 137 -7.81 -12.57 -2.85
N LEU A 138 -9.08 -12.24 -2.59
CA LEU A 138 -9.46 -11.38 -1.48
C LEU A 138 -9.09 -11.97 -0.11
N LEU A 139 -9.15 -13.30 0.04
CA LEU A 139 -8.69 -13.99 1.25
C LEU A 139 -7.17 -13.86 1.43
N GLY A 140 -6.39 -14.11 0.38
CA GLY A 140 -4.94 -13.91 0.39
C GLY A 140 -4.59 -12.46 0.73
N LEU A 141 -5.31 -11.51 0.13
CA LEU A 141 -5.13 -10.08 0.34
C LEU A 141 -5.41 -9.66 1.78
N LEU A 142 -6.48 -10.19 2.39
CA LEU A 142 -6.79 -9.95 3.80
C LEU A 142 -5.65 -10.42 4.71
N ILE A 143 -5.13 -11.62 4.47
CA ILE A 143 -4.08 -12.23 5.29
C ILE A 143 -2.77 -11.45 5.15
N SER A 144 -2.35 -11.14 3.92
CA SER A 144 -1.11 -10.41 3.66
C SER A 144 -1.16 -8.99 4.21
N GLN A 145 -2.25 -8.24 3.97
CA GLN A 145 -2.37 -6.88 4.51
C GLN A 145 -2.44 -6.87 6.04
N ALA A 146 -3.20 -7.78 6.66
CA ALA A 146 -3.25 -7.88 8.11
C ALA A 146 -1.87 -8.19 8.69
N THR A 147 -1.14 -9.13 8.08
CA THR A 147 0.21 -9.51 8.50
C THR A 147 1.18 -8.35 8.34
N LEU A 148 1.16 -7.64 7.22
CA LEU A 148 2.05 -6.49 6.96
C LEU A 148 1.82 -5.36 7.95
N LEU A 149 0.56 -5.01 8.24
CA LEU A 149 0.25 -3.94 9.17
C LEU A 149 0.62 -4.30 10.61
N LEU A 150 0.39 -5.55 11.02
CA LEU A 150 0.83 -6.04 12.33
C LEU A 150 2.36 -6.06 12.43
N ALA A 151 3.04 -6.55 11.38
CA ALA A 151 4.49 -6.56 11.30
C ALA A 151 5.07 -5.14 11.34
N ALA A 152 4.49 -4.20 10.61
CA ALA A 152 4.90 -2.80 10.61
C ALA A 152 4.86 -2.20 12.02
N VAL A 153 3.74 -2.36 12.73
CA VAL A 153 3.62 -1.89 14.12
C VAL A 153 4.61 -2.62 15.03
N ALA A 154 4.76 -3.94 14.88
CA ALA A 154 5.66 -4.75 15.70
C ALA A 154 7.13 -4.37 15.50
N LEU A 155 7.56 -4.09 14.27
CA LEU A 155 8.93 -3.68 13.93
C LEU A 155 9.27 -2.31 14.52
N ILE A 156 8.33 -1.38 14.54
CA ILE A 156 8.54 -0.01 15.02
C ILE A 156 8.45 0.07 16.55
N ARG A 157 7.58 -0.74 17.18
CA ARG A 157 7.27 -0.66 18.62
C ARG A 157 8.48 -0.65 19.57
N PRO A 158 9.53 -1.47 19.38
CA PRO A 158 10.74 -1.41 20.23
C PRO A 158 11.46 -0.06 20.22
N TRP A 159 11.28 0.71 19.14
CA TRP A 159 11.93 2.00 18.91
C TRP A 159 11.01 3.18 19.27
N ALA A 160 9.78 2.93 19.75
CA ALA A 160 8.80 3.99 20.01
C ALA A 160 9.33 5.07 20.95
N GLY A 161 10.09 4.70 21.99
CA GLY A 161 10.72 5.65 22.91
C GLY A 161 11.84 6.51 22.30
N ARG A 162 12.31 6.18 21.10
CA ARG A 162 13.38 6.90 20.35
C ARG A 162 12.83 7.71 19.16
N LEU A 163 11.51 7.73 18.95
CA LEU A 163 10.86 8.51 17.90
C LEU A 163 10.81 9.99 18.28
N SER A 164 11.96 10.68 18.19
CA SER A 164 12.04 12.11 18.42
C SER A 164 11.29 12.89 17.32
N PRO A 165 10.83 14.13 17.59
CA PRO A 165 10.24 14.98 16.57
C PRO A 165 11.13 15.18 15.34
N THR A 166 12.46 15.19 15.53
CA THR A 166 13.43 15.28 14.43
C THR A 166 13.40 14.03 13.55
N ASN A 167 13.40 12.83 14.16
CA ASN A 167 13.35 11.57 13.41
C ASN A 167 12.04 11.44 12.62
N LEU A 168 10.91 11.82 13.22
CA LEU A 168 9.61 11.82 12.54
C LEU A 168 9.57 12.80 11.36
N LYS A 169 10.20 13.98 11.48
CA LYS A 169 10.34 14.93 10.36
C LYS A 169 11.22 14.37 9.25
N LEU A 170 12.30 13.66 9.56
CA LEU A 170 13.15 13.01 8.56
C LEU A 170 12.38 11.93 7.80
N VAL A 171 11.67 11.03 8.50
CA VAL A 171 10.85 10.00 7.88
C VAL A 171 9.74 10.62 7.01
N ALA A 172 9.05 11.64 7.52
CA ALA A 172 8.02 12.33 6.74
C ALA A 172 8.61 13.04 5.51
N GLY A 173 9.78 13.66 5.62
CA GLY A 173 10.49 14.24 4.48
C GLY A 173 10.84 13.20 3.42
N MET A 174 11.31 12.01 3.82
CA MET A 174 11.57 10.90 2.91
C MET A 174 10.28 10.43 2.21
N LEU A 175 9.19 10.23 2.97
CA LEU A 175 7.89 9.84 2.42
C LEU A 175 7.36 10.85 1.41
N ILE A 176 7.42 12.13 1.74
CA ILE A 176 6.98 13.22 0.85
C ILE A 176 7.86 13.28 -0.40
N GLY A 177 9.19 13.17 -0.26
CA GLY A 177 10.11 13.18 -1.38
C GLY A 177 9.92 12.01 -2.34
N ILE A 178 9.80 10.78 -1.81
CA ILE A 178 9.55 9.57 -2.61
C ILE A 178 8.19 9.67 -3.29
N GLY A 179 7.14 10.01 -2.55
CA GLY A 179 5.78 10.18 -3.09
C GLY A 179 5.72 11.24 -4.19
N ALA A 180 6.36 12.39 -3.99
CA ALA A 180 6.41 13.45 -5.00
C ALA A 180 7.23 13.04 -6.24
N THR A 181 8.32 12.29 -6.07
CA THR A 181 9.13 11.79 -7.19
C THR A 181 8.35 10.78 -8.02
N PHE A 182 7.67 9.82 -7.40
CA PHE A 182 6.82 8.85 -8.10
C PHE A 182 5.57 9.50 -8.73
N ALA A 183 4.98 10.50 -8.06
CA ALA A 183 3.91 11.29 -8.64
C ALA A 183 4.38 12.03 -9.90
N TRP A 184 5.59 12.58 -9.89
CA TRP A 184 6.17 13.26 -11.05
C TRP A 184 6.36 12.32 -12.24
N THR A 185 6.86 11.10 -12.02
CA THR A 185 7.05 10.13 -13.12
C THR A 185 5.73 9.70 -13.76
N GLY A 186 4.63 9.70 -13.01
CA GLY A 186 3.30 9.43 -13.58
C GLY A 186 2.71 10.60 -14.40
N LEU A 187 3.22 11.81 -14.22
CA LEU A 187 2.77 13.01 -14.96
C LEU A 187 3.63 13.29 -16.21
N VAL A 188 4.89 12.86 -16.19
CA VAL A 188 5.87 13.07 -17.25
C VAL A 188 6.44 11.71 -17.66
N PRO A 189 5.77 10.98 -18.58
CA PRO A 189 6.18 9.66 -19.04
C PRO A 189 7.46 9.69 -19.90
#